data_AF-A0A368AWT3-F1
#
_entry.id   AF-A0A368AWT3-F1
#
_cell.length_a   1.000
_cell.length_b   1.000
_cell.length_c   1.000
_cell.angle_alpha   90.00
_cell.angle_beta   90.00
_cell.angle_gamma   90.00
#
_symmetry.space_group_name_H-M   'P 1'
#
loop_
_entity.id
_entity.type
_entity.pdbx_description
1 polymer ?
#
loop_
_entity_poly.entity_id
_entity_poly.type
_entity_poly.pdbx_seq_one_letter_code
_entity_poly.pdbx_strand_id
1 'polypeptide(L)'
;MRESLEKMLAKGVDNPLLRFGLGKAWLDEGNGAEAALHLARCVEQDPKYSAAWKLLGKAYQLQGDLAAARKAWEDGIVAAQAHGDKQAEKEMAVFLKKLNKTLG
;
A
#
# COMPACT_ATOMS: atom_id res chain seq x y z
N MET A 1 -2.85 -17.99 -5.21
CA MET A 1 -3.54 -16.72 -5.57
C MET A 1 -2.59 -15.76 -6.27
N ARG A 2 -1.40 -15.47 -5.71
CA ARG A 2 -0.36 -14.62 -6.34
C ARG A 2 0.00 -15.05 -7.76
N GLU A 3 0.37 -16.32 -7.95
CA GLU A 3 0.82 -16.84 -9.26
C GLU A 3 -0.18 -16.58 -10.40
N SER A 4 -1.48 -16.64 -10.11
CA SER A 4 -2.52 -16.35 -11.09
C SER A 4 -2.52 -14.87 -11.49
N LEU A 5 -2.31 -13.97 -10.52
CA LEU A 5 -2.24 -12.52 -10.75
C LEU A 5 -0.95 -12.15 -11.51
N GLU A 6 0.17 -12.82 -11.22
CA GLU A 6 1.43 -12.62 -11.94
C GLU A 6 1.32 -13.08 -13.40
N LYS A 7 0.63 -14.21 -13.65
CA LYS A 7 0.34 -14.66 -15.02
C LYS A 7 -0.53 -13.66 -15.77
N MET A 8 -1.49 -13.01 -15.11
CA MET A 8 -2.29 -11.96 -15.75
C MET A 8 -1.42 -10.74 -16.10
N LEU A 9 -0.52 -10.35 -15.19
CA LEU A 9 0.42 -9.27 -15.44
C LEU A 9 1.36 -9.60 -16.62
N ALA A 10 1.89 -10.81 -16.67
CA ALA A 10 2.74 -11.30 -17.76
C ALA A 10 2.00 -11.36 -19.11
N LYS A 11 0.67 -11.55 -19.09
CA LYS A 11 -0.20 -11.48 -20.28
C LYS A 11 -0.53 -10.04 -20.70
N GLY A 12 0.03 -9.03 -20.04
CA GLY A 12 -0.14 -7.62 -20.37
C GLY A 12 -1.32 -6.94 -19.66
N VAL A 13 -2.00 -7.63 -18.74
CA VAL A 13 -3.03 -6.98 -17.92
C VAL A 13 -2.32 -6.22 -16.81
N ASP A 14 -2.18 -4.91 -16.93
CA ASP A 14 -1.65 -4.06 -15.87
C ASP A 14 -2.67 -2.99 -15.51
N ASN A 15 -3.29 -3.13 -14.34
CA ASN A 15 -4.29 -2.19 -13.83
C ASN A 15 -4.18 -2.06 -12.29
N PRO A 16 -4.76 -1.02 -11.69
CA PRO A 16 -4.60 -0.75 -10.26
C PRO A 16 -5.09 -1.90 -9.39
N LEU A 17 -6.21 -2.55 -9.75
CA LEU A 17 -6.80 -3.65 -9.00
C LEU A 17 -5.89 -4.89 -8.98
N LEU A 18 -5.30 -5.23 -10.13
CA LEU A 18 -4.36 -6.35 -10.24
C LEU A 18 -3.09 -6.06 -9.42
N ARG A 19 -2.53 -4.85 -9.56
CA ARG A 19 -1.36 -4.40 -8.80
C ARG A 19 -1.63 -4.42 -7.30
N PHE A 20 -2.81 -3.96 -6.87
CA PHE A 20 -3.26 -4.07 -5.49
C PHE A 20 -3.33 -5.52 -5.00
N GLY A 21 -3.92 -6.41 -5.80
CA GLY A 21 -4.02 -7.83 -5.46
C GLY A 21 -2.67 -8.51 -5.30
N LEU A 22 -1.72 -8.21 -6.21
CA LEU A 22 -0.33 -8.69 -6.11
C LEU A 22 0.37 -8.15 -4.88
N GLY A 23 0.26 -6.84 -4.66
CA GLY A 23 0.84 -6.18 -3.49
C GLY A 23 0.34 -6.75 -2.16
N LYS A 24 -0.97 -6.99 -2.07
CA LYS A 24 -1.57 -7.66 -0.91
C LYS A 24 -1.06 -9.09 -0.75
N ALA A 25 -1.01 -9.87 -1.84
CA ALA A 25 -0.52 -11.26 -1.76
C ALA A 25 0.93 -11.34 -1.27
N TRP A 26 1.80 -10.44 -1.76
CA TRP A 26 3.18 -10.35 -1.29
C TRP A 26 3.29 -9.94 0.18
N LEU A 27 2.43 -9.02 0.66
CA LEU A 27 2.34 -8.68 2.07
C LEU A 27 1.92 -9.88 2.94
N ASP A 28 0.92 -10.64 2.48
CA ASP A 28 0.45 -11.85 3.16
C ASP A 28 1.56 -12.93 3.21
N GLU A 29 2.45 -12.97 2.21
CA GLU A 29 3.67 -13.81 2.17
C GLU A 29 4.85 -13.24 2.99
N GLY A 30 4.69 -12.06 3.61
CA GLY A 30 5.72 -11.42 4.41
C GLY A 30 6.82 -10.72 3.59
N ASN A 31 6.65 -10.62 2.27
CA ASN A 31 7.59 -9.93 1.40
C ASN A 31 7.18 -8.47 1.20
N GLY A 32 7.64 -7.61 2.11
CA GLY A 32 7.35 -6.17 2.05
C GLY A 32 7.95 -5.48 0.81
N ALA A 33 9.06 -5.97 0.26
CA ALA A 33 9.72 -5.33 -0.87
C ALA A 33 8.94 -5.48 -2.17
N GLU A 34 8.56 -6.71 -2.50
CA GLU A 34 7.73 -6.97 -3.69
C GLU A 34 6.35 -6.32 -3.53
N ALA A 35 5.79 -6.38 -2.31
CA ALA A 35 4.54 -5.71 -2.05
C ALA A 35 4.59 -4.20 -2.31
N ALA A 36 5.62 -3.51 -1.80
CA ALA A 36 5.79 -2.08 -2.00
C ALA A 36 5.90 -1.74 -3.49
N LEU A 37 6.62 -2.54 -4.28
CA LEU A 37 6.75 -2.34 -5.73
C LEU A 37 5.39 -2.39 -6.44
N HIS A 38 4.57 -3.39 -6.14
CA HIS A 38 3.25 -3.53 -6.76
C HIS A 38 2.26 -2.47 -6.26
N LEU A 39 2.28 -2.15 -4.96
CA LEU A 39 1.39 -1.15 -4.37
C LEU A 39 1.74 0.29 -4.80
N ALA A 40 3.03 0.58 -4.97
CA ALA A 40 3.49 1.85 -5.54
C ALA A 40 2.93 2.03 -6.96
N ARG A 41 3.04 1.00 -7.80
CA ARG A 41 2.45 1.01 -9.16
C ARG A 41 0.93 1.18 -9.14
N CYS A 42 0.25 0.60 -8.15
CA CYS A 42 -1.19 0.77 -7.96
C CYS A 42 -1.54 2.25 -7.72
N VAL A 43 -0.86 2.90 -6.77
CA VAL A 43 -1.14 4.31 -6.43
C VAL A 43 -0.62 5.31 -7.46
N GLU A 44 0.38 4.93 -8.26
CA GLU A 44 0.80 5.72 -9.44
C GLU A 44 -0.29 5.73 -10.52
N GLN A 45 -0.98 4.60 -10.74
CA GLN A 45 -2.06 4.50 -11.72
C GLN A 45 -3.38 5.08 -11.20
N ASP A 46 -3.70 4.84 -9.92
CA ASP A 46 -4.86 5.42 -9.24
C ASP A 46 -4.47 6.01 -7.88
N PRO A 47 -4.12 7.31 -7.84
CA PRO A 47 -3.76 8.00 -6.61
C PRO A 47 -4.87 8.02 -5.56
N LYS A 48 -6.13 7.77 -5.95
CA LYS A 48 -7.29 7.76 -5.07
C LYS A 48 -7.52 6.41 -4.39
N TYR A 49 -6.69 5.41 -4.69
CA TYR A 49 -6.83 4.07 -4.15
C TYR A 49 -6.32 4.00 -2.68
N SER A 50 -7.11 4.54 -1.75
CA SER A 50 -6.78 4.65 -0.32
C SER A 50 -6.36 3.32 0.33
N ALA A 51 -6.95 2.20 -0.12
CA ALA A 51 -6.57 0.87 0.36
C ALA A 51 -5.15 0.47 -0.05
N ALA A 52 -4.67 0.90 -1.21
CA ALA A 52 -3.33 0.62 -1.71
C ALA A 52 -2.29 1.43 -0.93
N TRP A 53 -2.57 2.71 -0.67
CA TRP A 53 -1.75 3.54 0.23
C TRP A 53 -1.61 2.93 1.63
N LYS A 54 -2.72 2.45 2.20
CA LYS A 54 -2.72 1.77 3.49
C LYS A 54 -1.76 0.57 3.52
N LEU A 55 -1.84 -0.28 2.50
CA LEU A 55 -0.97 -1.45 2.37
C LEU A 55 0.47 -1.05 2.04
N LEU A 56 0.68 -0.01 1.24
CA LEU A 56 2.02 0.45 0.85
C LEU A 56 2.83 0.88 2.08
N GLY A 57 2.22 1.64 3.00
CA GLY A 57 2.89 2.00 4.25
C GLY A 57 3.18 0.78 5.15
N LYS A 58 2.29 -0.23 5.16
CA LYS A 58 2.58 -1.50 5.87
C LYS A 58 3.73 -2.28 5.22
N ALA A 59 3.82 -2.27 3.90
CA ALA A 59 4.89 -2.92 3.15
C ALA A 59 6.25 -2.30 3.50
N TYR A 60 6.34 -0.97 3.46
CA TYR A 60 7.54 -0.25 3.89
C TYR A 60 7.87 -0.49 5.37
N GLN A 61 6.86 -0.50 6.25
CA GLN A 61 7.05 -0.82 7.66
C GLN A 61 7.66 -2.22 7.84
N LEU A 62 7.17 -3.21 7.09
CA LEU A 62 7.66 -4.59 7.14
C LEU A 62 9.11 -4.70 6.64
N GLN A 63 9.50 -3.86 5.68
CA GLN A 63 10.89 -3.75 5.22
C GLN A 63 11.81 -3.03 6.22
N GLY A 64 11.26 -2.42 7.27
CA GLY A 64 12.00 -1.58 8.21
C GLY A 64 12.23 -0.15 7.70
N ASP A 65 11.72 0.21 6.52
CA ASP A 65 11.77 1.58 6.01
C ASP A 65 10.63 2.41 6.61
N LEU A 66 10.84 2.85 7.84
CA LEU A 66 9.84 3.62 8.58
C LEU A 66 9.63 5.02 7.98
N ALA A 67 10.62 5.58 7.28
CA ALA A 67 10.50 6.87 6.62
C ALA A 67 9.55 6.78 5.41
N ALA A 68 9.73 5.76 4.57
CA ALA A 68 8.82 5.50 3.45
C ALA A 68 7.42 5.09 3.94
N ALA A 69 7.34 4.31 5.03
CA ALA A 69 6.06 3.93 5.64
C ALA A 69 5.26 5.16 6.09
N ARG A 70 5.92 6.10 6.78
CA ARG A 70 5.33 7.37 7.20
C ARG A 70 4.78 8.12 5.99
N LYS A 71 5.63 8.37 5.00
CA LYS A 71 5.27 9.15 3.82
C LYS A 71 4.07 8.54 3.08
N ALA A 72 4.06 7.22 2.89
CA ALA A 72 2.96 6.52 2.24
C ALA A 72 1.63 6.66 2.99
N TRP A 73 1.62 6.62 4.32
CA TRP A 73 0.40 6.85 5.08
C TRP A 73 -0.02 8.32 5.13
N GLU A 74 0.93 9.27 5.12
CA GLU A 74 0.62 10.70 5.01
C GLU A 74 -0.03 11.02 3.66
N ASP A 75 0.57 10.60 2.56
CA ASP A 75 0.02 10.75 1.21
C ASP A 75 -1.33 10.01 1.07
N GLY A 76 -1.43 8.82 1.65
CA GLY A 76 -2.65 8.04 1.70
C GLY A 76 -3.81 8.72 2.43
N ILE A 77 -3.53 9.40 3.55
CA ILE A 77 -4.54 10.17 4.28
C ILE A 77 -5.09 11.30 3.42
N VAL A 78 -4.21 12.02 2.70
CA VAL A 78 -4.63 13.08 1.78
C VAL A 78 -5.50 12.52 0.66
N ALA A 79 -5.09 11.38 0.07
CA ALA A 79 -5.88 10.69 -0.94
C ALA A 79 -7.26 10.24 -0.43
N ALA A 80 -7.30 9.66 0.77
CA ALA A 80 -8.53 9.21 1.41
C ALA A 80 -9.48 10.37 1.73
N GLN A 81 -8.96 11.50 2.22
CA GLN A 81 -9.74 12.71 2.45
C GLN A 81 -10.30 13.27 1.15
N ALA A 82 -9.49 13.33 0.09
CA ALA A 82 -9.91 13.80 -1.23
C ALA A 82 -11.03 12.93 -1.84
N HIS A 83 -11.05 11.64 -1.51
CA HIS A 83 -12.07 10.69 -1.99
C HIS A 83 -13.22 10.44 -0.99
N GLY A 84 -13.19 11.08 0.19
CA GLY A 84 -14.19 10.87 1.24
C GLY A 84 -14.12 9.51 1.95
N ASP A 85 -13.02 8.77 1.82
CA ASP A 85 -12.79 7.48 2.48
C ASP A 85 -12.32 7.69 3.93
N LYS A 86 -13.27 8.05 4.80
CA LYS A 86 -13.02 8.29 6.23
C LYS A 86 -12.50 7.05 6.96
N GLN A 87 -12.74 5.84 6.43
CA GLN A 87 -12.30 4.62 7.09
C GLN A 87 -10.80 4.41 6.86
N ALA A 88 -10.34 4.52 5.61
CA ALA A 88 -8.93 4.42 5.29
C ALA A 88 -8.11 5.53 5.96
N GLU A 89 -8.63 6.77 5.97
CA GLU A 89 -8.03 7.90 6.68
C GLU A 89 -7.73 7.57 8.15
N LYS A 90 -8.75 7.10 8.89
CA LYS A 90 -8.62 6.76 10.31
C LYS A 90 -7.64 5.61 10.53
N GLU A 91 -7.68 4.56 9.71
CA GLU A 91 -6.75 3.43 9.82
C GLU A 91 -5.31 3.89 9.64
N MET A 92 -5.02 4.68 8.60
CA MET A 92 -3.68 5.19 8.32
C MET A 92 -3.18 6.15 9.42
N ALA A 93 -4.05 7.01 9.94
CA ALA A 93 -3.70 7.88 11.08
C ALA A 93 -3.32 7.07 12.33
N VAL A 94 -4.00 5.96 12.60
CA VAL A 94 -3.64 5.05 13.70
C VAL A 94 -2.27 4.40 13.46
N PHE A 95 -1.97 3.99 12.22
CA PHE A 95 -0.67 3.43 11.90
C PHE A 95 0.48 4.44 12.05
N LEU A 96 0.29 5.67 11.57
CA LEU A 96 1.26 6.77 11.80
C LEU A 96 1.50 7.04 13.28
N LYS A 97 0.44 7.08 14.09
CA LYS A 97 0.57 7.28 15.53
C LYS A 97 1.36 6.15 16.20
N LYS A 98 1.11 4.90 15.80
CA LYS A 98 1.87 3.73 16.29
C LYS A 98 3.35 3.79 15.86
N LEU A 99 3.61 4.19 14.62
CA LEU A 99 4.96 4.36 14.09
C LEU A 99 5.75 5.41 14.88
N ASN A 100 5.15 6.58 15.12
CA ASN A 100 5.73 7.65 15.93
C ASN A 100 6.08 7.18 17.34
N LYS A 101 5.19 6.39 17.96
CA LYS A 101 5.43 5.83 19.30
C LYS A 101 6.55 4.79 19.33
N THR A 102 6.83 4.14 18.21
CA THR A 102 7.92 3.14 18.12
C THR A 102 9.28 3.80 17.87
N LEU A 103 9.29 5.03 17.36
CA LEU A 103 10.47 5.81 17.02
C LEU A 103 10.96 6.75 18.14
N GLY A 104 10.17 6.95 19.19
CA GLY A 104 10.49 7.80 20.34
C GLY A 104 10.65 6.98 21.60
#